data_AF-A0A417WMH2-F1
#
_entry.id   AF-A0A417WMH2-F1
#
_cell.length_a   1.000
_cell.length_b   1.000
_cell.length_c   1.000
_cell.angle_alpha   90.00
_cell.angle_beta   90.00
_cell.angle_gamma   90.00
#
_symmetry.space_group_name_H-M   'P 1'
#
loop_
_entity.id
_entity.type
_entity.pdbx_description
1 polymer ?
#
loop_
_entity_poly.entity_id
_entity_poly.type
_entity_poly.pdbx_seq_one_letter_code
_entity_poly.pdbx_strand_id
1 'polypeptide(L)'
;MHKQNFLKQAALYQQENKEARFLISTRNHFYRAGLFGEAFEAVWMQPLTESDIECYVTEMGILYDNWKRQIEERRLSTVVENPFYLVELCQLYLECGKVPDRDQLMQTLTERKLGQDLDKYRMTGKLDFEENIEKAKLLLERLAVAMHAMDTRVLTEFEYERLIASAAERELLKYSGLWVLRDGNWQFMHNNFGEYLAAKYLAGCPLDQVQELVCLGHPELGVSRNWHHVLSYLLSICDGEIWDWLLQQDFTLFLDTDWNRISPSDRSAILLREWEKSKQLHAWIHHQNYRLSDLAEFGMGYEVFRLLLGEIREPQDEISLKNAILLLGYSPDTYGCEKEARDILWAVLQSDQEPWVYERAIIALLIFS
;
A
#
# COMPACT_ATOMS: atom_id res chain seq x y z
N MET A 1 8.76 16.07 -9.57
CA MET A 1 9.50 16.51 -10.77
C MET A 1 9.83 15.35 -11.74
N HIS A 2 10.04 14.11 -11.26
CA HIS A 2 10.47 12.97 -12.11
C HIS A 2 9.41 12.38 -13.05
N LYS A 3 8.12 12.36 -12.66
CA LYS A 3 7.04 11.69 -13.41
C LYS A 3 6.75 12.30 -14.79
N GLN A 4 6.55 13.62 -14.87
CA GLN A 4 6.29 14.29 -16.15
C GLN A 4 7.49 14.21 -17.09
N ASN A 5 8.71 14.26 -16.54
CA ASN A 5 9.92 14.11 -17.33
C ASN A 5 10.03 12.67 -17.87
N PHE A 6 9.79 11.65 -17.05
CA PHE A 6 9.76 10.26 -17.49
C PHE A 6 8.74 10.04 -18.63
N LEU A 7 7.50 10.51 -18.46
CA LEU A 7 6.47 10.37 -19.50
C LEU A 7 6.88 11.04 -20.81
N LYS A 8 7.48 12.24 -20.74
CA LYS A 8 7.98 12.95 -21.91
C LYS A 8 9.11 12.20 -22.60
N GLN A 9 10.07 11.68 -21.83
CA GLN A 9 11.20 10.90 -22.36
C GLN A 9 10.73 9.57 -22.97
N ALA A 10 9.80 8.88 -22.32
CA ALA A 10 9.19 7.65 -22.82
C ALA A 10 8.48 7.89 -24.17
N ALA A 11 7.70 8.98 -24.27
CA ALA A 11 7.02 9.35 -25.50
C ALA A 11 8.00 9.70 -26.64
N LEU A 12 9.07 10.45 -26.35
CA LEU A 12 10.11 10.78 -27.32
C LEU A 12 10.81 9.51 -27.82
N TYR A 13 11.23 8.66 -26.90
CA TYR A 13 11.93 7.42 -27.23
C TYR A 13 11.04 6.47 -28.06
N GLN A 14 9.72 6.42 -27.80
CA GLN A 14 8.77 5.67 -28.61
C GLN A 14 8.61 6.23 -30.03
N GLN A 15 8.66 7.56 -30.20
CA GLN A 15 8.62 8.19 -31.52
C GLN A 15 9.88 7.87 -32.35
N GLU A 16 11.04 7.85 -31.69
CA GLU A 16 12.33 7.54 -32.32
C GLU A 16 12.50 6.03 -32.60
N ASN A 17 11.89 5.17 -31.79
CA ASN A 17 12.05 3.72 -31.85
C ASN A 17 10.70 3.01 -32.07
N LYS A 18 10.13 3.17 -33.27
CA LYS A 18 8.79 2.66 -33.60
C LYS A 18 8.61 1.14 -33.48
N GLU A 19 9.70 0.36 -33.53
CA GLU A 19 9.66 -1.11 -33.38
C GLU A 19 9.93 -1.57 -31.94
N ALA A 20 10.31 -0.67 -31.04
CA ALA A 20 10.56 -1.02 -29.65
C ALA A 20 9.25 -1.38 -28.94
N ARG A 21 9.27 -2.48 -28.19
CA ARG A 21 8.18 -2.88 -27.30
C ARG A 21 8.51 -2.43 -25.88
N PHE A 22 7.55 -1.81 -25.21
CA PHE A 22 7.72 -1.28 -23.86
C PHE A 22 6.96 -2.14 -22.86
N LEU A 23 7.63 -2.48 -21.76
CA LEU A 23 7.00 -3.00 -20.56
C LEU A 23 7.37 -2.04 -19.42
N ILE A 24 6.36 -1.42 -18.81
CA ILE A 24 6.54 -0.47 -17.71
C ILE A 24 5.89 -1.07 -16.46
N SER A 25 6.68 -1.27 -15.41
CA SER A 25 6.15 -1.63 -14.10
C SER A 25 6.01 -0.39 -13.22
N THR A 26 4.93 -0.33 -12.44
CA THR A 26 4.69 0.74 -11.46
C THR A 26 3.96 0.17 -10.26
N ARG A 27 4.13 0.80 -9.10
CA ARG A 27 3.30 0.54 -7.93
C ARG A 27 1.87 1.05 -8.17
N ASN A 28 0.88 0.37 -7.60
CA ASN A 28 -0.54 0.68 -7.77
C ASN A 28 -0.85 2.15 -7.44
N HIS A 29 -0.36 2.64 -6.30
CA HIS A 29 -0.61 4.00 -5.84
C HIS A 29 0.00 5.11 -6.74
N PHE A 30 0.97 4.77 -7.59
CA PHE A 30 1.55 5.71 -8.57
C PHE A 30 0.79 5.75 -9.89
N TYR A 31 0.07 4.68 -10.22
CA TYR A 31 -0.71 4.54 -11.45
C TYR A 31 -2.02 5.33 -11.38
N ARG A 32 -2.46 5.84 -12.53
CA ARG A 32 -3.80 6.37 -12.75
C ARG A 32 -4.25 5.94 -14.14
N ALA A 33 -5.54 5.68 -14.32
CA ALA A 33 -6.09 5.36 -15.63
C ALA A 33 -5.71 6.46 -16.65
N GLY A 34 -5.26 6.03 -17.84
CA GLY A 34 -4.82 6.94 -18.90
C GLY A 34 -3.44 7.58 -18.69
N LEU A 35 -2.69 7.24 -17.64
CA LEU A 35 -1.39 7.85 -17.34
C LEU A 35 -0.38 7.76 -18.50
N PHE A 36 -0.39 6.65 -19.22
CA PHE A 36 0.48 6.41 -20.38
C PHE A 36 -0.26 6.58 -21.72
N GLY A 37 -1.49 7.10 -21.70
CA GLY A 37 -2.37 7.20 -22.86
C GLY A 37 -2.97 5.85 -23.28
N GLU A 38 -3.76 5.87 -24.34
CA GLU A 38 -4.51 4.69 -24.84
C GLU A 38 -3.62 3.65 -25.53
N ALA A 39 -2.36 3.99 -25.82
CA ALA A 39 -1.41 3.07 -26.45
C ALA A 39 -0.88 1.98 -25.49
N PHE A 40 -1.16 2.11 -24.19
CA PHE A 40 -0.70 1.16 -23.18
C PHE A 40 -1.88 0.42 -22.57
N GLU A 41 -1.81 -0.90 -22.62
CA GLU A 41 -2.70 -1.77 -21.86
C GLU A 41 -2.18 -1.92 -20.44
N ALA A 42 -3.02 -1.62 -19.46
CA ALA A 42 -2.67 -1.80 -18.05
C ALA A 42 -3.06 -3.21 -17.59
N VAL A 43 -2.05 -3.97 -17.18
CA VAL A 43 -2.22 -5.29 -16.57
C VAL A 43 -1.77 -5.25 -15.11
N TRP A 44 -2.43 -6.03 -14.26
CA TRP A 44 -2.13 -6.12 -12.83
C TRP A 44 -1.48 -7.45 -12.51
N MET A 45 -0.38 -7.42 -11.76
CA MET A 45 0.19 -8.63 -11.17
C MET A 45 -0.74 -9.09 -10.06
N GLN A 46 -1.26 -10.31 -10.19
CA GLN A 46 -2.14 -10.90 -9.18
C GLN A 46 -1.32 -11.42 -7.99
N PRO A 47 -1.91 -11.50 -6.80
CA PRO A 47 -1.31 -12.21 -5.67
C PRO A 47 -1.05 -13.68 -6.01
N LEU A 48 -0.11 -14.31 -5.30
CA LEU A 48 0.14 -15.75 -5.45
C LEU A 48 -1.11 -16.54 -5.06
N THR A 49 -1.42 -17.58 -5.84
CA THR A 49 -2.50 -18.49 -5.51
C THR A 49 -2.06 -19.48 -4.44
N GLU A 50 -3.02 -20.11 -3.76
CA GLU A 50 -2.74 -21.18 -2.80
C GLU A 50 -1.88 -22.30 -3.42
N SER A 51 -2.11 -22.62 -4.70
CA SER A 51 -1.32 -23.63 -5.43
C SER A 51 0.12 -23.19 -5.66
N ASP A 52 0.36 -21.90 -5.92
CA ASP A 52 1.72 -21.37 -6.08
C ASP A 52 2.49 -21.45 -4.76
N ILE A 53 1.81 -21.10 -3.66
CA ILE A 53 2.35 -21.15 -2.30
C ILE A 53 2.68 -22.58 -1.91
N GLU A 54 1.75 -23.52 -2.07
CA GLU A 54 1.97 -24.95 -1.75
C GLU A 54 3.15 -25.53 -2.52
N CYS A 55 3.23 -25.22 -3.83
CA CYS A 55 4.33 -25.65 -4.68
C CYS A 55 5.68 -25.15 -4.13
N TYR A 56 5.80 -23.84 -3.91
CA TYR A 56 7.04 -23.23 -3.42
C TYR A 56 7.47 -23.76 -2.04
N VAL A 57 6.52 -23.87 -1.10
CA VAL A 57 6.79 -24.38 0.27
C VAL A 57 7.29 -25.83 0.21
N THR A 58 6.67 -26.65 -0.64
CA THR A 58 7.05 -28.06 -0.81
C THR A 58 8.42 -28.20 -1.48
N GLU A 59 8.73 -27.38 -2.50
CA GLU A 59 10.06 -27.34 -3.15
C GLU A 59 11.18 -26.95 -2.17
N MET A 60 10.88 -26.10 -1.17
CA MET A 60 11.79 -25.75 -0.09
C MET A 60 12.00 -26.89 0.93
N GLY A 61 11.33 -28.03 0.78
CA GLY A 61 11.42 -29.17 1.68
C GLY A 61 10.63 -29.01 2.98
N ILE A 62 9.67 -28.08 3.02
CA ILE A 62 8.82 -27.82 4.19
C ILE A 62 7.53 -28.66 4.05
N LEU A 63 7.08 -29.27 5.15
CA LEU A 63 5.77 -29.92 5.20
C LEU A 63 4.66 -28.86 5.17
N TYR A 64 3.99 -28.72 4.03
CA TYR A 64 3.02 -27.67 3.77
C TYR A 64 1.91 -27.59 4.83
N ASP A 65 1.26 -28.70 5.21
CA ASP A 65 0.19 -28.68 6.21
C ASP A 65 0.60 -28.09 7.56
N ASN A 66 1.83 -28.38 8.01
CA ASN A 66 2.35 -27.85 9.26
C ASN A 66 2.65 -26.36 9.17
N TRP A 67 3.20 -25.93 8.04
CA TRP A 67 3.50 -24.52 7.79
C TRP A 67 2.22 -23.70 7.63
N LYS A 68 1.27 -24.18 6.81
CA LYS A 68 -0.03 -23.58 6.56
C LYS A 68 -0.81 -23.36 7.86
N ARG A 69 -0.86 -24.37 8.73
CA ARG A 69 -1.49 -24.22 10.05
C ARG A 69 -0.88 -23.08 10.86
N GLN A 70 0.45 -22.92 10.86
CA GLN A 70 1.07 -21.81 11.58
C GLN A 70 0.74 -20.45 10.95
N ILE A 71 0.68 -20.37 9.62
CA ILE A 71 0.30 -19.16 8.87
C ILE A 71 -1.14 -18.75 9.20
N GLU A 72 -2.08 -19.69 9.20
CA GLU A 72 -3.48 -19.45 9.55
C GLU A 72 -3.64 -19.02 11.02
N GLU A 73 -3.00 -19.75 11.95
CA GLU A 73 -3.01 -19.43 13.38
C GLU A 73 -2.52 -18.00 13.67
N ARG A 74 -1.59 -17.49 12.86
CA ARG A 74 -0.97 -16.15 13.00
C ARG A 74 -1.57 -15.09 12.07
N ARG A 75 -2.65 -15.43 11.34
CA ARG A 75 -3.34 -14.53 10.41
C ARG A 75 -2.44 -13.97 9.31
N LEU A 76 -1.53 -14.81 8.80
CA LEU A 76 -0.56 -14.46 7.76
C LEU A 76 -1.00 -14.90 6.36
N SER A 77 -2.19 -15.48 6.19
CA SER A 77 -2.64 -16.06 4.91
C SER A 77 -2.58 -15.06 3.75
N THR A 78 -3.10 -13.84 3.93
CA THR A 78 -3.02 -12.80 2.88
C THR A 78 -1.61 -12.23 2.71
N VAL A 79 -0.76 -12.37 3.73
CA VAL A 79 0.62 -11.85 3.70
C VAL A 79 1.49 -12.72 2.80
N VAL A 80 1.32 -14.05 2.86
CA VAL A 80 2.11 -15.00 2.05
C VAL A 80 1.72 -15.03 0.58
N GLU A 81 0.60 -14.40 0.20
CA GLU A 81 0.27 -14.15 -1.20
C GLU A 81 1.27 -13.20 -1.88
N ASN A 82 2.03 -12.43 -1.08
CA ASN A 82 3.14 -11.64 -1.59
C ASN A 82 4.45 -12.46 -1.58
N PRO A 83 5.12 -12.62 -2.75
CA PRO A 83 6.33 -13.42 -2.86
C PRO A 83 7.46 -13.05 -1.88
N PHE A 84 7.62 -11.76 -1.56
CA PHE A 84 8.65 -11.33 -0.61
C PHE A 84 8.46 -11.97 0.77
N TYR A 85 7.23 -11.94 1.29
CA TYR A 85 6.94 -12.49 2.61
C TYR A 85 6.94 -14.01 2.61
N LEU A 86 6.45 -14.64 1.54
CA LEU A 86 6.53 -16.10 1.40
C LEU A 86 7.98 -16.59 1.51
N VAL A 87 8.89 -15.99 0.74
CA VAL A 87 10.31 -16.36 0.75
C VAL A 87 10.92 -16.18 2.15
N GLU A 88 10.70 -15.02 2.78
CA GLU A 88 11.29 -14.73 4.10
C GLU A 88 10.70 -15.60 5.22
N LEU A 89 9.40 -15.90 5.18
CA LEU A 89 8.73 -16.78 6.15
C LEU A 89 9.14 -18.24 5.98
N CYS A 90 9.31 -18.73 4.75
CA CYS A 90 9.85 -20.08 4.50
C CYS A 90 11.26 -20.23 5.07
N GLN A 91 12.15 -19.25 4.83
CA GLN A 91 13.50 -19.30 5.38
C GLN A 91 13.50 -19.25 6.91
N LEU A 92 12.70 -18.36 7.51
CA LEU A 92 12.58 -18.27 8.96
C LEU A 92 12.04 -19.57 9.58
N TYR A 93 11.06 -20.20 8.93
CA TYR A 93 10.53 -21.49 9.35
C TYR A 93 11.57 -22.60 9.29
N LEU A 94 12.41 -22.64 8.25
CA LEU A 94 13.50 -23.62 8.14
C LEU A 94 14.56 -23.43 9.24
N GLU A 95 14.85 -22.20 9.63
CA GLU A 95 15.84 -21.88 10.66
C GLU A 95 15.34 -22.13 12.08
N CYS A 96 14.09 -21.78 12.39
CA CYS A 96 13.57 -21.75 13.76
C CYS A 96 12.38 -22.68 14.02
N GLY A 97 11.81 -23.30 12.98
CA GLY A 97 10.60 -24.13 13.05
C GLY A 97 9.31 -23.35 13.33
N LYS A 98 9.36 -22.02 13.34
CA LYS A 98 8.24 -21.14 13.70
C LYS A 98 8.22 -19.87 12.84
N VAL A 99 7.02 -19.36 12.62
CA VAL A 99 6.76 -18.03 12.05
C VAL A 99 6.28 -17.04 13.13
N PRO A 100 6.48 -15.73 12.96
CA PRO A 100 6.08 -14.70 13.94
C PRO A 100 4.61 -14.33 13.80
N ASP A 101 4.06 -13.65 14.79
CA ASP A 101 2.74 -13.01 14.66
C ASP A 101 2.78 -11.88 13.62
N ARG A 102 1.61 -11.57 13.02
CA ARG A 102 1.50 -10.59 11.91
C ARG A 102 2.03 -9.20 12.28
N ASP A 103 1.77 -8.73 13.49
CA ASP A 103 2.22 -7.45 14.04
C ASP A 103 3.75 -7.40 14.26
N GLN A 104 4.36 -8.55 14.54
CA GLN A 104 5.80 -8.69 14.79
C GLN A 104 6.59 -9.09 13.54
N LEU A 105 5.94 -9.31 12.40
CA LEU A 105 6.56 -9.87 11.20
C LEU A 105 7.79 -9.07 10.75
N MET A 106 7.60 -7.79 10.41
CA MET A 106 8.70 -6.98 9.89
C MET A 106 9.76 -6.68 10.94
N GLN A 107 9.38 -6.62 12.22
CA GLN A 107 10.34 -6.54 13.32
C GLN A 107 11.23 -7.79 13.33
N THR A 108 10.63 -8.97 13.32
CA THR A 108 11.33 -10.27 13.35
C THR A 108 12.24 -10.43 12.14
N LEU A 109 11.77 -10.07 10.94
CA LEU A 109 12.58 -10.16 9.73
C LEU A 109 13.78 -9.21 9.76
N THR A 110 13.56 -7.96 10.20
CA THR A 110 14.62 -6.96 10.38
C THR A 110 15.67 -7.43 11.39
N GLU A 111 15.22 -7.88 12.56
CA GLU A 111 16.07 -8.36 13.64
C GLU A 111 16.84 -9.63 13.25
N ARG A 112 16.21 -10.55 12.51
CA ARG A 112 16.87 -11.75 11.96
C ARG A 112 18.02 -11.37 11.04
N LYS A 113 17.80 -10.47 10.07
CA LYS A 113 18.85 -10.07 9.13
C LYS A 113 19.99 -9.37 9.87
N LEU A 114 19.67 -8.41 10.74
CA LEU A 114 20.66 -7.77 11.59
C LEU A 114 21.45 -8.81 12.40
N GLY A 115 20.75 -9.79 12.98
CA GLY A 115 21.30 -10.89 13.77
C GLY A 115 22.29 -11.79 13.02
N GLN A 116 21.96 -12.20 11.79
CA GLN A 116 22.83 -13.04 10.95
C GLN A 116 24.18 -12.36 10.64
N ASP A 117 24.20 -11.04 10.63
CA ASP A 117 25.42 -10.26 10.42
C ASP A 117 26.24 -10.06 11.69
N LEU A 118 25.64 -10.26 12.87
CA LEU A 118 26.33 -10.23 14.16
C LEU A 118 27.27 -11.42 14.35
N ASP A 119 26.95 -12.57 13.76
CA ASP A 119 27.86 -13.73 13.78
C ASP A 119 29.16 -13.43 13.02
N LYS A 120 29.09 -12.59 11.97
CA LYS A 120 30.28 -12.11 11.26
C LYS A 120 31.07 -11.11 12.10
N TYR A 121 30.39 -10.22 12.83
CA TYR A 121 31.04 -9.18 13.64
C TYR A 121 31.73 -9.74 14.89
N ARG A 122 31.11 -10.70 15.59
CA ARG A 122 31.70 -11.40 16.75
C ARG A 122 33.04 -12.07 16.42
N MET A 123 33.20 -12.59 15.21
CA MET A 123 34.46 -13.19 14.75
C MET A 123 35.60 -12.17 14.57
N THR A 124 35.33 -10.87 14.57
CA THR A 124 36.34 -9.82 14.37
C THR A 124 36.94 -9.24 15.66
N GLY A 125 36.40 -9.59 16.84
CA GLY A 125 36.98 -9.24 18.15
C GLY A 125 36.90 -7.76 18.56
N LYS A 126 36.06 -6.94 17.90
CA LYS A 126 35.91 -5.50 18.19
C LYS A 126 34.61 -5.19 18.97
N LEU A 127 34.79 -4.71 20.22
CA LEU A 127 33.88 -3.85 21.00
C LEU A 127 32.48 -4.37 21.41
N ASP A 128 31.88 -3.63 22.36
CA ASP A 128 30.66 -3.94 23.10
C ASP A 128 29.46 -4.17 22.18
N PHE A 129 28.80 -5.30 22.36
CA PHE A 129 27.92 -5.92 21.37
C PHE A 129 26.59 -5.18 21.22
N GLU A 130 25.96 -4.83 22.34
CA GLU A 130 24.61 -4.27 22.36
C GLU A 130 24.59 -2.81 21.92
N GLU A 131 25.55 -1.99 22.37
CA GLU A 131 25.63 -0.57 22.01
C GLU A 131 25.84 -0.36 20.50
N ASN A 132 26.65 -1.21 19.87
CA ASN A 132 26.91 -1.11 18.42
C ASN A 132 25.69 -1.52 17.58
N ILE A 133 24.86 -2.47 18.04
CA ILE A 133 23.64 -2.88 17.35
C ILE A 133 22.60 -1.77 17.38
N GLU A 134 22.33 -1.23 18.58
CA GLU A 134 21.35 -0.16 18.73
C GLU A 134 21.80 1.09 17.96
N LYS A 135 23.09 1.39 17.96
CA LYS A 135 23.65 2.45 17.11
C LYS A 135 23.44 2.17 15.62
N ALA A 136 23.68 0.94 15.16
CA ALA A 136 23.46 0.57 13.76
C ALA A 136 21.99 0.69 13.36
N LYS A 137 21.06 0.24 14.21
CA LYS A 137 19.61 0.38 14.00
C LYS A 137 19.21 1.85 13.82
N LEU A 138 19.62 2.71 14.76
CA LEU A 138 19.32 4.15 14.69
C LEU A 138 19.91 4.81 13.42
N LEU A 139 21.09 4.39 12.98
CA LEU A 139 21.69 4.87 11.74
C LEU A 139 20.91 4.41 10.50
N LEU A 140 20.45 3.16 10.49
CA LEU A 140 19.63 2.61 9.40
C LEU A 140 18.25 3.29 9.33
N GLU A 141 17.61 3.56 10.47
CA GLU A 141 16.37 4.32 10.55
C GLU A 141 16.54 5.74 9.99
N ARG A 142 17.62 6.43 10.37
CA ARG A 142 17.95 7.77 9.84
C ARG A 142 18.20 7.75 8.34
N LEU A 143 18.93 6.75 7.83
CA LEU A 143 19.14 6.57 6.39
C LEU A 143 17.82 6.32 5.66
N ALA A 144 16.96 5.46 6.21
CA ALA A 144 15.66 5.16 5.64
C ALA A 144 14.79 6.42 5.49
N VAL A 145 14.63 7.20 6.55
CA VAL A 145 13.85 8.45 6.51
C VAL A 145 14.46 9.46 5.54
N ALA A 146 15.78 9.62 5.53
CA ALA A 146 16.45 10.53 4.60
C ALA A 146 16.24 10.12 3.13
N MET A 147 16.39 8.84 2.82
CA MET A 147 16.16 8.31 1.47
C MET A 147 14.70 8.50 1.02
N HIS A 148 13.74 8.27 1.91
CA HIS A 148 12.33 8.53 1.63
C HIS A 148 12.05 10.01 1.42
N ALA A 149 12.58 10.90 2.28
CA ALA A 149 12.44 12.35 2.13
C ALA A 149 13.06 12.87 0.82
N MET A 150 14.14 12.25 0.36
CA MET A 150 14.80 12.54 -0.92
C MET A 150 14.13 11.88 -2.15
N ASP A 151 13.10 11.05 -1.95
CA ASP A 151 12.46 10.24 -2.99
C ASP A 151 13.46 9.37 -3.79
N THR A 152 14.43 8.76 -3.08
CA THR A 152 15.45 7.89 -3.68
C THR A 152 15.48 6.50 -3.04
N ARG A 153 15.89 5.51 -3.83
CA ARG A 153 16.16 4.13 -3.37
C ARG A 153 17.64 3.81 -3.27
N VAL A 154 18.49 4.68 -3.78
CA VAL A 154 19.94 4.51 -3.80
C VAL A 154 20.62 5.80 -3.38
N LEU A 155 21.78 5.68 -2.77
CA LEU A 155 22.66 6.79 -2.44
C LEU A 155 23.98 6.60 -3.17
N THR A 156 24.45 7.64 -3.84
CA THR A 156 25.86 7.69 -4.28
C THR A 156 26.78 7.69 -3.06
N GLU A 157 28.05 7.33 -3.25
CA GLU A 157 29.05 7.42 -2.17
C GLU A 157 29.05 8.83 -1.54
N PHE A 158 29.01 9.87 -2.36
CA PHE A 158 29.00 11.26 -1.90
C PHE A 158 27.78 11.60 -1.03
N GLU A 159 26.57 11.16 -1.42
CA GLU A 159 25.36 11.37 -0.61
C GLU A 159 25.41 10.59 0.69
N TYR A 160 25.89 9.34 0.66
CA TYR A 160 26.06 8.51 1.84
C TYR A 160 27.03 9.13 2.84
N GLU A 161 28.18 9.62 2.39
CA GLU A 161 29.16 10.31 3.25
C GLU A 161 28.62 11.62 3.85
N ARG A 162 27.72 12.31 3.15
CA ARG A 162 27.06 13.52 3.68
C ARG A 162 26.01 13.20 4.73
N LEU A 163 25.25 12.11 4.55
CA LEU A 163 24.23 11.69 5.50
C LEU A 163 24.86 11.11 6.77
N ILE A 164 25.89 10.29 6.63
CA ILE A 164 26.63 9.67 7.73
C ILE A 164 28.09 10.14 7.67
N ALA A 165 28.38 11.29 8.26
CA ALA A 165 29.71 11.92 8.20
C ALA A 165 30.82 11.12 8.92
N SER A 166 30.47 10.34 9.95
CA SER A 166 31.43 9.56 10.73
C SER A 166 31.87 8.29 9.99
N ALA A 167 33.17 8.18 9.71
CA ALA A 167 33.75 6.98 9.09
C ALA A 167 33.55 5.72 9.95
N ALA A 168 33.56 5.84 11.28
CA ALA A 168 33.31 4.72 12.18
C ALA A 168 31.85 4.22 12.11
N GLU A 169 30.90 5.14 11.95
CA GLU A 169 29.49 4.80 11.76
C GLU A 169 29.24 4.18 10.39
N ARG A 170 29.87 4.72 9.34
CA ARG A 170 29.83 4.10 8.02
C ARG A 170 30.40 2.68 8.02
N GLU A 171 31.52 2.48 8.73
CA GLU A 171 32.13 1.18 8.87
C GLU A 171 31.23 0.19 9.60
N LEU A 172 30.58 0.61 10.70
CA LEU A 172 29.59 -0.20 11.40
C LEU A 172 28.45 -0.68 10.47
N LEU A 173 27.93 0.20 9.63
CA LEU A 173 26.85 -0.12 8.69
C LEU A 173 27.24 -1.11 7.60
N LYS A 174 28.52 -1.17 7.18
CA LYS A 174 28.99 -2.13 6.16
C LYS A 174 28.81 -3.59 6.55
N TYR A 175 28.72 -3.85 7.85
CA TYR A 175 28.51 -5.21 8.33
C TYR A 175 27.03 -5.59 8.31
N SER A 176 26.10 -4.63 8.24
CA SER A 176 24.68 -4.92 8.12
C SER A 176 24.34 -5.40 6.71
N GLY A 177 23.82 -6.61 6.59
CA GLY A 177 23.30 -7.21 5.37
C GLY A 177 21.99 -6.58 4.91
N LEU A 178 21.37 -5.73 5.74
CA LEU A 178 20.30 -4.85 5.31
C LEU A 178 20.81 -3.69 4.43
N TRP A 179 22.09 -3.31 4.55
CA TRP A 179 22.68 -2.16 3.86
C TRP A 179 23.80 -2.59 2.91
N VAL A 180 23.56 -2.49 1.61
CA VAL A 180 24.42 -3.11 0.60
C VAL A 180 24.89 -2.09 -0.43
N LEU A 181 26.13 -2.27 -0.88
CA LEU A 181 26.68 -1.59 -2.05
C LEU A 181 26.39 -2.44 -3.30
N ARG A 182 25.59 -1.93 -4.24
CA ARG A 182 25.37 -2.55 -5.55
C ARG A 182 25.59 -1.52 -6.66
N ASP A 183 26.30 -1.93 -7.71
CA ASP A 183 26.56 -1.09 -8.88
C ASP A 183 27.11 0.31 -8.53
N GLY A 184 27.95 0.37 -7.48
CA GLY A 184 28.56 1.62 -6.99
C GLY A 184 27.66 2.52 -6.16
N ASN A 185 26.43 2.09 -5.83
CA ASN A 185 25.49 2.84 -4.99
C ASN A 185 25.08 2.06 -3.75
N TRP A 186 24.87 2.77 -2.65
CA TRP A 186 24.38 2.23 -1.40
C TRP A 186 22.85 2.17 -1.36
N GLN A 187 22.30 1.07 -0.89
CA GLN A 187 20.86 0.87 -0.80
C GLN A 187 20.49 -0.19 0.23
N PHE A 188 19.20 -0.23 0.61
CA PHE A 188 18.68 -1.36 1.35
C PHE A 188 18.64 -2.63 0.49
N MET A 189 18.90 -3.80 1.08
CA MET A 189 18.89 -5.07 0.35
C MET A 189 17.54 -5.32 -0.34
N HIS A 190 16.47 -4.87 0.31
CA HIS A 190 15.11 -4.83 -0.20
C HIS A 190 14.41 -3.60 0.35
N ASN A 191 13.57 -2.97 -0.48
CA ASN A 191 12.96 -1.69 -0.16
C ASN A 191 11.98 -1.78 1.04
N ASN A 192 11.35 -2.94 1.27
CA ASN A 192 10.45 -3.15 2.41
C ASN A 192 11.15 -2.94 3.77
N PHE A 193 12.44 -3.27 3.88
CA PHE A 193 13.21 -3.03 5.11
C PHE A 193 13.42 -1.53 5.33
N GLY A 194 13.78 -0.79 4.28
CA GLY A 194 13.88 0.67 4.34
C GLY A 194 12.55 1.31 4.71
N GLU A 195 11.45 0.88 4.08
CA GLU A 195 10.10 1.39 4.37
C GLU A 195 9.70 1.13 5.83
N TYR A 196 9.97 -0.06 6.37
CA TYR A 196 9.71 -0.40 7.76
C TYR A 196 10.58 0.39 8.75
N LEU A 197 11.88 0.54 8.47
CA LEU A 197 12.80 1.31 9.33
C LEU A 197 12.45 2.80 9.33
N ALA A 198 12.01 3.35 8.21
CA ALA A 198 11.48 4.70 8.16
C ALA A 198 10.21 4.82 9.02
N ALA A 199 9.32 3.83 9.00
CA ALA A 199 8.13 3.80 9.83
C ALA A 199 8.46 3.73 11.33
N LYS A 200 9.47 2.92 11.69
CA LYS A 200 9.97 2.85 13.08
C LYS A 200 10.49 4.18 13.58
N TYR A 201 11.21 4.92 12.75
CA TYR A 201 11.64 6.27 13.09
C TYR A 201 10.44 7.20 13.33
N LEU A 202 9.47 7.22 12.39
CA LEU A 202 8.29 8.08 12.49
C LEU A 202 7.43 7.76 13.72
N ALA A 203 7.35 6.50 14.13
CA ALA A 203 6.63 6.09 15.33
C ALA A 203 7.24 6.68 16.62
N GLY A 204 8.52 7.05 16.60
CA GLY A 204 9.20 7.74 17.70
C GLY A 204 9.07 9.26 17.67
N CYS A 205 8.49 9.82 16.62
CA CYS A 205 8.34 11.27 16.45
C CYS A 205 6.98 11.77 16.97
N PRO A 206 6.92 13.03 17.46
CA PRO A 206 5.66 13.71 17.69
C PRO A 206 4.93 14.02 16.36
N LEU A 207 3.61 14.20 16.43
CA LEU A 207 2.73 14.36 15.25
C LEU A 207 3.16 15.49 14.32
N ASP A 208 3.60 16.63 14.87
CA ASP A 208 4.04 17.81 14.12
C ASP A 208 5.25 17.50 13.22
N GLN A 209 6.21 16.73 13.72
CA GLN A 209 7.37 16.28 12.94
C GLN A 209 6.99 15.27 11.87
N VAL A 210 6.07 14.34 12.18
CA VAL A 210 5.55 13.39 11.19
C VAL A 210 4.87 14.16 10.06
N GLN A 211 4.00 15.11 10.37
CA GLN A 211 3.32 15.98 9.41
C GLN A 211 4.31 16.74 8.53
N GLU A 212 5.33 17.36 9.13
CA GLU A 212 6.36 18.10 8.40
C GLU A 212 7.10 17.19 7.39
N LEU A 213 7.52 16.00 7.82
CA LEU A 213 8.29 15.07 6.97
C LEU A 213 7.45 14.50 5.82
N VAL A 214 6.28 13.93 6.13
CA VAL A 214 5.52 13.15 5.14
C VAL A 214 4.74 14.04 4.17
N CYS A 215 4.49 15.29 4.54
CA CYS A 215 3.89 16.31 3.69
C CYS A 215 4.93 17.24 3.04
N LEU A 216 6.23 16.94 3.17
CA LEU A 216 7.34 17.74 2.61
C LEU A 216 7.28 19.23 3.01
N GLY A 217 6.88 19.50 4.25
CA GLY A 217 6.71 20.84 4.80
C GLY A 217 5.39 21.53 4.42
N HIS A 218 4.50 20.85 3.69
CA HIS A 218 3.23 21.40 3.20
C HIS A 218 2.02 20.52 3.59
N PRO A 219 1.63 20.47 4.88
CA PRO A 219 0.51 19.63 5.34
C PRO A 219 -0.81 19.86 4.60
N GLU A 220 -1.05 21.07 4.12
CA GLU A 220 -2.23 21.44 3.33
C GLU A 220 -2.33 20.73 1.97
N LEU A 221 -1.20 20.23 1.45
CA LEU A 221 -1.14 19.47 0.20
C LEU A 221 -1.35 17.96 0.42
N GLY A 222 -1.48 17.53 1.67
CA GLY A 222 -1.65 16.15 2.07
C GLY A 222 -0.35 15.34 2.06
N VAL A 223 -0.50 14.05 2.31
CA VAL A 223 0.62 13.09 2.37
C VAL A 223 1.27 12.94 0.98
N SER A 224 2.60 13.01 0.92
CA SER A 224 3.32 12.74 -0.32
C SER A 224 3.36 11.25 -0.65
N ARG A 225 3.22 10.91 -1.94
CA ARG A 225 3.00 9.54 -2.41
C ARG A 225 4.15 8.57 -2.12
N ASN A 226 5.38 9.08 -2.06
CA ASN A 226 6.57 8.31 -1.73
C ASN A 226 6.58 7.78 -0.28
N TRP A 227 5.73 8.31 0.59
CA TRP A 227 5.57 7.87 1.97
C TRP A 227 4.50 6.80 2.17
N HIS A 228 3.68 6.49 1.16
CA HIS A 228 2.52 5.60 1.34
C HIS A 228 2.86 4.26 2.00
N HIS A 229 3.86 3.55 1.48
CA HIS A 229 4.25 2.25 2.04
C HIS A 229 4.89 2.38 3.43
N VAL A 230 5.62 3.47 3.69
CA VAL A 230 6.17 3.77 5.03
C VAL A 230 5.01 3.95 6.01
N LEU A 231 3.99 4.70 5.61
CA LEU A 231 2.82 4.95 6.44
C LEU A 231 1.98 3.69 6.65
N SER A 232 1.87 2.80 5.64
CA SER A 232 1.24 1.49 5.83
C SER A 232 1.93 0.66 6.92
N TYR A 233 3.27 0.68 7.00
CA TYR A 233 3.98 0.07 8.13
C TYR A 233 3.76 0.85 9.44
N LEU A 234 3.73 2.18 9.39
CA LEU A 234 3.52 3.02 10.57
C LEU A 234 2.19 2.71 11.25
N LEU A 235 1.11 2.48 10.48
CA LEU A 235 -0.21 2.07 10.99
C LEU A 235 -0.20 0.74 11.75
N SER A 236 0.81 -0.10 11.52
CA SER A 236 1.00 -1.35 12.29
C SER A 236 1.83 -1.16 13.56
N ILE A 237 2.56 -0.06 13.68
CA ILE A 237 3.51 0.22 14.78
C ILE A 237 2.90 1.18 15.81
N CYS A 238 2.14 2.19 15.37
CA CYS A 238 1.62 3.24 16.23
C CYS A 238 0.09 3.35 16.22
N ASP A 239 -0.44 3.81 17.34
CA ASP A 239 -1.85 4.17 17.56
C ASP A 239 -1.96 5.61 18.10
N GLY A 240 -3.18 6.13 18.19
CA GLY A 240 -3.45 7.46 18.74
C GLY A 240 -3.37 8.58 17.70
N GLU A 241 -2.81 9.73 18.05
CA GLU A 241 -2.96 10.97 17.26
C GLU A 241 -2.45 10.87 15.82
N ILE A 242 -1.33 10.18 15.58
CA ILE A 242 -0.80 9.95 14.23
C ILE A 242 -1.76 9.08 13.42
N TRP A 243 -2.28 8.02 14.04
CA TRP A 243 -3.21 7.09 13.41
C TRP A 243 -4.52 7.81 13.03
N ASP A 244 -5.09 8.58 13.96
CA ASP A 244 -6.32 9.36 13.75
C ASP A 244 -6.13 10.42 12.66
N TRP A 245 -4.99 11.13 12.70
CA TRP A 245 -4.65 12.11 11.69
C TRP A 245 -4.53 11.48 10.29
N LEU A 246 -3.82 10.34 10.16
CA LEU A 246 -3.69 9.63 8.89
C LEU A 246 -5.03 9.16 8.34
N LEU A 247 -5.94 8.67 9.19
CA LEU A 247 -7.28 8.26 8.76
C LEU A 247 -8.06 9.43 8.16
N GLN A 248 -7.91 10.62 8.74
CA GLN A 248 -8.56 11.82 8.23
C GLN A 248 -7.91 12.34 6.95
N GLN A 249 -6.58 12.32 6.86
CA GLN A 249 -5.84 12.85 5.71
C GLN A 249 -5.88 11.94 4.48
N ASP A 250 -5.65 10.64 4.69
CA ASP A 250 -5.55 9.67 3.61
C ASP A 250 -6.02 8.28 4.07
N PHE A 251 -7.34 8.09 4.04
CA PHE A 251 -7.95 6.80 4.38
C PHE A 251 -7.51 5.66 3.46
N THR A 252 -6.93 5.95 2.28
CA THR A 252 -6.50 4.90 1.33
C THR A 252 -5.40 4.03 1.90
N LEU A 253 -4.62 4.56 2.86
CA LEU A 253 -3.62 3.82 3.63
C LEU A 253 -4.23 2.65 4.41
N PHE A 254 -5.53 2.71 4.69
CA PHE A 254 -6.26 1.75 5.51
C PHE A 254 -6.96 0.66 4.69
N LEU A 255 -7.10 0.86 3.38
CA LEU A 255 -7.77 -0.12 2.49
C LEU A 255 -7.01 -1.44 2.43
N ASP A 256 -5.68 -1.39 2.48
CA ASP A 256 -4.80 -2.58 2.48
C ASP A 256 -4.54 -3.13 3.90
N THR A 257 -5.13 -2.52 4.94
CA THR A 257 -4.93 -2.91 6.35
C THR A 257 -6.16 -3.62 6.92
N ASP A 258 -6.00 -4.25 8.10
CA ASP A 258 -7.11 -4.85 8.83
C ASP A 258 -8.04 -3.74 9.39
N TRP A 259 -8.95 -3.25 8.54
CA TRP A 259 -9.89 -2.17 8.85
C TRP A 259 -10.92 -2.54 9.92
N ASN A 260 -10.86 -3.76 10.47
CA ASN A 260 -11.60 -4.15 11.68
C ASN A 260 -11.29 -3.25 12.89
N ARG A 261 -10.16 -2.53 12.87
CA ARG A 261 -9.83 -1.51 13.88
C ARG A 261 -10.67 -0.24 13.76
N ILE A 262 -11.34 -0.02 12.63
CA ILE A 262 -12.13 1.17 12.33
C ILE A 262 -13.62 0.84 12.48
N SER A 263 -14.34 1.64 13.26
CA SER A 263 -15.76 1.39 13.49
C SER A 263 -16.55 1.47 12.16
N PRO A 264 -17.61 0.65 11.98
CA PRO A 264 -18.46 0.75 10.79
C PRO A 264 -18.98 2.17 10.53
N SER A 265 -19.30 2.92 11.60
CA SER A 265 -19.77 4.30 11.51
C SER A 265 -18.71 5.23 10.91
N ASP A 266 -17.46 5.12 11.36
CA ASP A 266 -16.37 5.97 10.84
C ASP A 266 -16.05 5.64 9.39
N ARG A 267 -16.09 4.34 9.03
CA ARG A 267 -15.89 3.90 7.65
C ARG A 267 -16.97 4.45 6.72
N SER A 268 -18.24 4.40 7.13
CA SER A 268 -19.34 5.02 6.39
C SER A 268 -19.21 6.54 6.31
N ALA A 269 -18.79 7.20 7.38
CA ALA A 269 -18.57 8.65 7.36
C ALA A 269 -17.46 9.06 6.36
N ILE A 270 -16.38 8.27 6.25
CA ILE A 270 -15.31 8.48 5.27
C ILE A 270 -15.82 8.32 3.85
N LEU A 271 -16.59 7.25 3.56
CA LEU A 271 -17.17 7.06 2.24
C LEU A 271 -18.09 8.23 1.87
N LEU A 272 -18.96 8.66 2.79
CA LEU A 272 -19.85 9.80 2.59
C LEU A 272 -19.06 11.08 2.31
N ARG A 273 -17.94 11.31 2.99
CA ARG A 273 -17.07 12.45 2.71
C ARG A 273 -16.51 12.41 1.29
N GLU A 274 -16.04 11.26 0.82
CA GLU A 274 -15.54 11.12 -0.56
C GLU A 274 -16.67 11.24 -1.60
N TRP A 275 -17.86 10.74 -1.28
CA TRP A 275 -19.06 10.92 -2.08
C TRP A 275 -19.38 12.42 -2.25
N GLU A 276 -19.49 13.17 -1.16
CA GLU A 276 -19.79 14.60 -1.19
C GLU A 276 -18.73 15.40 -1.94
N LYS A 277 -17.45 15.06 -1.75
CA LYS A 277 -16.35 15.65 -2.51
C LYS A 277 -16.49 15.41 -4.02
N SER A 278 -16.89 14.21 -4.42
CA SER A 278 -17.12 13.91 -5.85
C SER A 278 -18.28 14.71 -6.44
N LYS A 279 -19.37 14.90 -5.66
CA LYS A 279 -20.52 15.75 -6.04
C LYS A 279 -20.13 17.21 -6.20
N GLN A 280 -19.42 17.77 -5.21
CA GLN A 280 -18.97 19.17 -5.24
C GLN A 280 -18.04 19.48 -6.42
N LEU A 281 -17.23 18.51 -6.84
CA LEU A 281 -16.29 18.65 -7.95
C LEU A 281 -16.90 18.27 -9.31
N HIS A 282 -18.15 17.80 -9.36
CA HIS A 282 -18.77 17.18 -10.55
C HIS A 282 -17.84 16.15 -11.21
N ALA A 283 -17.23 15.29 -10.38
CA ALA A 283 -16.19 14.37 -10.80
C ALA A 283 -16.62 12.91 -10.61
N TRP A 284 -16.07 12.04 -11.46
CA TRP A 284 -16.25 10.60 -11.33
C TRP A 284 -15.62 10.07 -10.04
N ILE A 285 -16.39 9.30 -9.27
CA ILE A 285 -15.93 8.75 -7.98
C ILE A 285 -14.75 7.78 -8.12
N HIS A 286 -14.57 7.19 -9.31
CA HIS A 286 -13.49 6.25 -9.60
C HIS A 286 -12.19 6.90 -10.14
N HIS A 287 -12.15 8.23 -10.32
CA HIS A 287 -10.94 8.96 -10.77
C HIS A 287 -9.93 9.22 -9.63
N GLN A 288 -10.07 8.52 -8.50
CA GLN A 288 -9.27 8.70 -7.30
C GLN A 288 -8.13 7.68 -7.22
N ASN A 289 -7.31 7.76 -6.16
CA ASN A 289 -6.16 6.87 -5.96
C ASN A 289 -6.54 5.51 -5.32
N TYR A 290 -7.80 5.08 -5.45
CA TYR A 290 -8.33 3.82 -4.88
C TYR A 290 -9.26 3.12 -5.87
N ARG A 291 -9.45 1.80 -5.73
CA ARG A 291 -10.47 1.08 -6.50
C ARG A 291 -11.83 1.32 -5.88
N LEU A 292 -12.85 1.39 -6.73
CA LEU A 292 -14.21 1.63 -6.25
C LEU A 292 -14.77 0.44 -5.45
N SER A 293 -14.37 -0.79 -5.80
CA SER A 293 -14.64 -2.00 -5.02
C SER A 293 -14.14 -1.85 -3.59
N ASP A 294 -12.90 -1.40 -3.42
CA ASP A 294 -12.25 -1.32 -2.11
C ASP A 294 -12.92 -0.24 -1.25
N LEU A 295 -13.31 0.89 -1.86
CA LEU A 295 -14.08 1.93 -1.18
C LEU A 295 -15.46 1.40 -0.72
N ALA A 296 -16.15 0.65 -1.58
CA ALA A 296 -17.47 0.10 -1.26
C ALA A 296 -17.35 -0.95 -0.14
N GLU A 297 -16.41 -1.88 -0.24
CA GLU A 297 -16.15 -2.88 0.80
C GLU A 297 -15.77 -2.23 2.14
N PHE A 298 -14.97 -1.16 2.10
CA PHE A 298 -14.55 -0.42 3.27
C PHE A 298 -15.70 0.28 3.99
N GLY A 299 -16.46 1.12 3.28
CA GLY A 299 -17.36 2.10 3.89
C GLY A 299 -18.85 1.86 3.71
N MET A 300 -19.26 0.93 2.85
CA MET A 300 -20.69 0.72 2.60
C MET A 300 -21.39 0.18 3.85
N GLY A 301 -22.55 0.76 4.12
CA GLY A 301 -23.45 0.38 5.21
C GLY A 301 -24.89 0.77 4.87
N TYR A 302 -25.84 0.40 5.72
CA TYR A 302 -27.26 0.64 5.49
C TYR A 302 -27.58 2.11 5.14
N GLU A 303 -27.01 3.06 5.89
CA GLU A 303 -27.26 4.50 5.68
C GLU A 303 -26.73 5.01 4.34
N VAL A 304 -25.50 4.63 3.99
CA VAL A 304 -24.88 4.97 2.70
C VAL A 304 -25.68 4.36 1.56
N PHE A 305 -26.04 3.08 1.67
CA PHE A 305 -26.81 2.37 0.65
C PHE A 305 -28.15 3.07 0.38
N ARG A 306 -28.87 3.43 1.45
CA ARG A 306 -30.14 4.18 1.37
C ARG A 306 -29.97 5.57 0.76
N LEU A 307 -28.87 6.26 1.07
CA LEU A 307 -28.55 7.55 0.45
C LEU A 307 -28.35 7.39 -1.06
N LEU A 308 -27.57 6.40 -1.50
CA LEU A 308 -27.35 6.15 -2.94
C LEU A 308 -28.66 5.83 -3.67
N LEU A 309 -29.55 5.05 -3.07
CA LEU A 309 -30.89 4.81 -3.62
C LEU A 309 -31.70 6.11 -3.77
N GLY A 310 -31.59 7.04 -2.82
CA GLY A 310 -32.18 8.37 -2.90
C GLY A 310 -31.60 9.18 -4.07
N GLU A 311 -30.29 9.19 -4.23
CA GLU A 311 -29.58 9.89 -5.31
C GLU A 311 -29.89 9.30 -6.70
N ILE A 312 -30.21 8.00 -6.80
CA ILE A 312 -30.66 7.40 -8.07
C ILE A 312 -32.08 7.85 -8.41
N ARG A 313 -32.96 8.00 -7.41
CA ARG A 313 -34.35 8.47 -7.60
C ARG A 313 -34.41 9.93 -8.01
N GLU A 314 -33.63 10.77 -7.32
CA GLU A 314 -33.62 12.22 -7.48
C GLU A 314 -32.18 12.73 -7.62
N PRO A 315 -31.50 12.44 -8.74
CA PRO A 315 -30.11 12.83 -8.94
C PRO A 315 -30.00 14.34 -9.08
N GLN A 316 -28.98 14.92 -8.44
CA GLN A 316 -28.63 16.34 -8.63
C GLN A 316 -28.21 16.65 -10.07
N ASP A 317 -27.43 15.75 -10.67
CA ASP A 317 -26.95 15.82 -12.04
C ASP A 317 -26.65 14.42 -12.59
N GLU A 318 -26.36 14.34 -13.89
CA GLU A 318 -26.10 13.09 -14.59
C GLU A 318 -24.87 12.35 -14.04
N ILE A 319 -23.84 13.07 -13.59
CA ILE A 319 -22.63 12.47 -13.01
C ILE A 319 -22.97 11.85 -11.65
N SER A 320 -23.83 12.50 -10.86
CA SER A 320 -24.31 12.00 -9.57
C SER A 320 -25.12 10.70 -9.75
N LEU A 321 -26.02 10.66 -10.74
CA LEU A 321 -26.73 9.41 -11.12
C LEU A 321 -25.75 8.30 -11.48
N LYS A 322 -24.80 8.60 -12.38
CA LYS A 322 -23.80 7.66 -12.87
C LYS A 322 -22.90 7.14 -11.75
N ASN A 323 -22.45 8.02 -10.85
CA ASN A 323 -21.66 7.66 -9.67
C ASN A 323 -22.47 6.79 -8.68
N ALA A 324 -23.75 7.11 -8.44
CA ALA A 324 -24.58 6.37 -7.50
C ALA A 324 -24.82 4.94 -7.96
N ILE A 325 -25.21 4.75 -9.23
CA ILE A 325 -25.40 3.41 -9.82
C ILE A 325 -24.09 2.63 -9.79
N LEU A 326 -22.97 3.29 -10.14
CA LEU A 326 -21.67 2.64 -10.18
C LEU A 326 -21.22 2.17 -8.79
N LEU A 327 -21.33 3.01 -7.75
CA LEU A 327 -20.93 2.64 -6.38
C LEU A 327 -21.87 1.59 -5.78
N LEU A 328 -23.18 1.69 -6.03
CA LEU A 328 -24.16 0.68 -5.63
C LEU A 328 -23.83 -0.69 -6.24
N GLY A 329 -23.35 -0.70 -7.49
CA GLY A 329 -22.87 -1.89 -8.19
C GLY A 329 -21.58 -2.52 -7.65
N TYR A 330 -20.99 -1.99 -6.57
CA TYR A 330 -19.90 -2.63 -5.83
C TYR A 330 -20.27 -2.92 -4.37
N SER A 331 -21.54 -2.73 -3.99
CA SER A 331 -21.98 -2.95 -2.62
C SER A 331 -21.81 -4.43 -2.22
N PRO A 332 -21.20 -4.73 -1.06
CA PRO A 332 -21.00 -6.11 -0.61
C PRO A 332 -22.31 -6.77 -0.14
N ASP A 333 -23.29 -5.97 0.28
CA ASP A 333 -24.61 -6.39 0.76
C ASP A 333 -25.66 -5.38 0.29
N THR A 334 -26.93 -5.73 0.35
CA THR A 334 -28.07 -4.83 0.11
C THR A 334 -28.69 -4.30 1.40
N TYR A 335 -28.28 -4.84 2.55
CA TYR A 335 -28.74 -4.43 3.88
C TYR A 335 -30.27 -4.49 4.03
N GLY A 336 -30.91 -5.51 3.42
CA GLY A 336 -32.35 -5.72 3.46
C GLY A 336 -33.17 -4.79 2.55
N CYS A 337 -32.50 -4.09 1.62
CA CYS A 337 -33.13 -3.15 0.68
C CYS A 337 -33.23 -3.74 -0.75
N GLU A 338 -33.12 -5.05 -0.93
CA GLU A 338 -33.06 -5.73 -2.23
C GLU A 338 -34.22 -5.34 -3.15
N LYS A 339 -35.45 -5.43 -2.62
CA LYS A 339 -36.66 -5.13 -3.40
C LYS A 339 -36.69 -3.68 -3.83
N GLU A 340 -36.36 -2.77 -2.92
CA GLU A 340 -36.37 -1.34 -3.21
C GLU A 340 -35.29 -0.97 -4.23
N ALA A 341 -34.07 -1.52 -4.08
CA ALA A 341 -32.99 -1.30 -5.02
C ALA A 341 -33.36 -1.82 -6.42
N ARG A 342 -33.97 -3.01 -6.52
CA ARG A 342 -34.46 -3.57 -7.78
C ARG A 342 -35.53 -2.67 -8.41
N ASP A 343 -36.52 -2.22 -7.64
CA ASP A 343 -37.61 -1.36 -8.14
C ASP A 343 -37.06 -0.02 -8.68
N ILE A 344 -36.10 0.58 -7.97
CA ILE A 344 -35.45 1.84 -8.39
C ILE A 344 -34.65 1.64 -9.68
N LEU A 345 -33.78 0.63 -9.74
CA LEU A 345 -32.97 0.37 -10.92
C LEU A 345 -33.83 -0.01 -12.13
N TRP A 346 -34.94 -0.72 -11.91
CA TRP A 346 -35.90 -1.00 -12.97
C TRP A 346 -36.56 0.26 -13.52
N ALA A 347 -36.90 1.23 -12.66
CA ALA A 347 -37.41 2.53 -13.09
C ALA A 347 -36.37 3.30 -13.93
N VAL A 348 -35.07 3.21 -13.60
CA VAL A 348 -33.99 3.78 -14.43
C VAL A 348 -33.99 3.15 -15.82
N LEU A 349 -34.10 1.81 -15.92
CA LEU A 349 -34.16 1.10 -17.21
C LEU A 349 -35.41 1.43 -18.05
N GLN A 350 -36.48 1.91 -17.43
CA GLN A 350 -37.71 2.31 -18.10
C GLN A 350 -37.72 3.79 -18.54
N SER A 351 -36.78 4.58 -18.03
CA SER A 351 -36.61 6.00 -18.37
C SER A 351 -35.66 6.17 -19.56
N ASP A 352 -35.76 7.28 -20.29
CA ASP A 352 -34.85 7.59 -21.41
C ASP A 352 -33.47 7.99 -20.87
N GLN A 353 -32.51 7.05 -20.90
CA GLN A 353 -31.14 7.21 -20.41
C GLN A 353 -30.10 6.86 -21.48
N GLU A 354 -28.86 7.29 -21.26
CA GLU A 354 -27.74 6.89 -22.11
C GLU A 354 -27.40 5.39 -21.97
N PRO A 355 -26.86 4.74 -23.02
CA PRO A 355 -26.48 3.32 -23.01
C PRO A 355 -25.63 2.89 -21.82
N TRP A 356 -24.69 3.74 -21.39
CA TRP A 356 -23.81 3.46 -20.25
C TRP A 356 -24.58 3.31 -18.94
N VAL A 357 -25.62 4.13 -18.72
CA VAL A 357 -26.45 4.08 -17.52
C VAL A 357 -27.23 2.76 -17.49
N TYR A 358 -27.78 2.33 -18.62
CA TYR A 358 -28.45 1.03 -18.72
C TYR A 358 -27.52 -0.13 -18.41
N GLU A 359 -26.33 -0.15 -19.02
CA GLU A 359 -25.35 -1.23 -18.80
C GLU A 359 -24.98 -1.35 -17.32
N ARG A 360 -24.70 -0.22 -16.66
CA ARG A 360 -24.34 -0.20 -15.24
C ARG A 360 -25.51 -0.55 -14.33
N ALA A 361 -26.73 -0.11 -14.64
CA ALA A 361 -27.92 -0.50 -13.90
C ALA A 361 -28.21 -2.01 -14.01
N ILE A 362 -27.99 -2.61 -15.18
CA ILE A 362 -28.09 -4.08 -15.36
C ILE A 362 -27.03 -4.79 -14.53
N ILE A 363 -25.77 -4.34 -14.57
CA ILE A 363 -24.70 -4.93 -13.75
C ILE A 363 -25.04 -4.85 -12.26
N ALA A 364 -25.52 -3.70 -11.78
CA ALA A 364 -25.95 -3.55 -10.39
C ALA A 364 -27.13 -4.49 -10.04
N LEU A 365 -28.11 -4.64 -10.94
CA LEU A 365 -29.22 -5.59 -10.75
C LEU A 365 -28.75 -7.05 -10.62
N LEU A 366 -27.71 -7.45 -11.35
CA LEU A 366 -27.18 -8.81 -11.27
C LEU A 366 -26.68 -9.16 -9.86
N ILE A 367 -26.15 -8.20 -9.12
CA ILE A 367 -25.72 -8.38 -7.73
C ILE A 367 -26.89 -8.66 -6.81
N PHE A 368 -28.05 -8.10 -7.12
CA PHE A 368 -29.24 -8.23 -6.30
C PHE A 368 -30.09 -9.43 -6.70
N SER A 369 -29.66 -10.29 -7.63
CA SER A 369 -30.38 -11.46 -8.16
C SER A 369 -30.32 -12.64 -7.20
#